data_AF-G1XS06-F1
#
_entry.id   AF-G1XS06-F1
#
_cell.length_a   1.000
_cell.length_b   1.000
_cell.length_c   1.000
_cell.angle_alpha   90.00
_cell.angle_beta   90.00
_cell.angle_gamma   90.00
#
_symmetry.space_group_name_H-M   'P 1'
#
loop_
_entity.id
_entity.type
_entity.pdbx_description
1 polymer ?
#
loop_
_entity_poly.entity_id
_entity_poly.type
_entity_poly.pdbx_seq_one_letter_code
_entity_poly.pdbx_strand_id
1 'polypeptide(L)'
;MSVQGWDLLFQYFRDIVPWYGLGYFAFQFEDFLAVNTLIACQRYGHPDDHGDYRCWYSPEKDTGQECRLAVLNGFIAVTKGFSNAPIQPIKVEGDIVKERVSRCYLVGRISKNDTLALRLAEELKERVARFQVLLYDPELEIGNRKPIPPYTADELADTWITRFRTAPTKDFEQLSSQPWTVECSLDDILSDVASINFFGYGSMAKNYYEFIIIDRTPGRTFNLLDIVADALQKLNKDPPYSEIFRQATQKYLPVDERDDFLRALVEVNPDSVPRLPFPNQYVSNRVRCWNAVKSFQTILKSAKQDRPLILSPFESRFISNVVTDLESHGVITRISEYERPYTLPIIMSGTDGYDDIYFNYKFTSSVERNISNLNPPRRNLLEFSKAYKRDHPNAVFAKGRINVHYCAWPLPMPAHFQSLHFETPEGRIYRWEVLPFDLPLASCYWQSIVNREINDKLPFACLVDTTLVVCAENRETLGTNLKALSDIGKKFKWSFSIPDPSSASWATDFRQLGLGALWEGVRPALAQAIDGDAIK
;
A
#
# COMPACT_ATOMS: atom_id res chain seq x y z
N MET A 1 -18.06 31.94 -14.27
CA MET A 1 -19.31 32.22 -13.53
C MET A 1 -18.95 32.50 -12.07
N SER A 2 -19.39 33.62 -11.51
CA SER A 2 -19.09 33.95 -10.09
C SER A 2 -20.04 33.20 -9.14
N VAL A 3 -19.69 33.19 -7.85
CA VAL A 3 -20.52 32.63 -6.77
C VAL A 3 -21.91 33.25 -6.76
N GLN A 4 -21.99 34.58 -6.86
CA GLN A 4 -23.26 35.31 -6.97
C GLN A 4 -24.09 34.86 -8.18
N GLY A 5 -23.44 34.53 -9.30
CA GLY A 5 -24.14 33.99 -10.47
C GLY A 5 -24.78 32.64 -10.18
N TRP A 6 -24.05 31.75 -9.48
CA TRP A 6 -24.58 30.45 -9.05
C TRP A 6 -25.70 30.60 -8.03
N ASP A 7 -25.57 31.54 -7.08
CA ASP A 7 -26.61 31.84 -6.10
C ASP A 7 -27.91 32.32 -6.77
N LEU A 8 -27.80 33.24 -7.73
CA LEU A 8 -28.96 33.70 -8.51
C LEU A 8 -29.60 32.55 -9.31
N LEU A 9 -28.79 31.68 -9.92
CA LEU A 9 -29.28 30.53 -10.66
C LEU A 9 -30.02 29.56 -9.73
N PHE A 10 -29.47 29.28 -8.55
CA PHE A 10 -30.13 28.41 -7.57
C PHE A 10 -31.42 29.06 -7.03
N GLN A 11 -31.36 30.33 -6.63
CA GLN A 11 -32.50 31.01 -6.01
C GLN A 11 -33.71 31.13 -6.93
N TYR A 12 -33.49 31.46 -8.21
CA TYR A 12 -34.57 31.78 -9.14
C TYR A 12 -34.88 30.66 -10.15
N PHE A 13 -33.95 29.74 -10.38
CA PHE A 13 -34.05 28.75 -11.46
C PHE A 13 -33.75 27.31 -11.04
N ARG A 14 -33.63 26.98 -9.74
CA ARG A 14 -33.39 25.60 -9.28
C ARG A 14 -34.42 24.57 -9.77
N ASP A 15 -35.65 24.99 -10.04
CA ASP A 15 -36.71 24.11 -10.54
C ASP A 15 -36.55 23.77 -12.04
N ILE A 16 -35.76 24.57 -12.77
CA ILE A 16 -35.51 24.42 -14.21
C ILE A 16 -34.10 23.88 -14.47
N VAL A 17 -33.14 24.25 -13.61
CA VAL A 17 -31.74 23.81 -13.70
C VAL A 17 -31.47 22.78 -12.60
N PRO A 18 -31.60 21.48 -12.92
CA PRO A 18 -31.20 20.42 -12.01
C PRO A 18 -29.67 20.29 -11.95
N TRP A 19 -29.19 19.53 -10.97
CA TRP A 19 -27.75 19.31 -10.73
C TRP A 19 -26.99 18.82 -11.99
N TYR A 20 -27.60 17.96 -12.81
CA TYR A 20 -26.97 17.44 -14.03
C TYR A 20 -26.87 18.48 -15.16
N GLY A 21 -27.58 19.61 -15.04
CA GLY A 21 -27.56 20.70 -16.01
C GLY A 21 -26.53 21.79 -15.71
N LEU A 22 -25.83 21.72 -14.57
CA LEU A 22 -24.91 22.77 -14.13
C LEU A 22 -23.73 22.98 -15.10
N GLY A 23 -23.29 21.91 -15.77
CA GLY A 23 -22.19 21.97 -16.74
C GLY A 23 -22.46 22.91 -17.92
N TYR A 24 -23.72 23.08 -18.34
CA TYR A 24 -24.08 23.99 -19.44
C TYR A 24 -23.82 25.47 -19.14
N PHE A 25 -23.91 25.84 -17.87
CA PHE A 25 -23.75 27.22 -17.40
C PHE A 25 -22.29 27.53 -17.01
N ALA A 26 -21.42 26.52 -17.00
CA ALA A 26 -20.00 26.69 -16.75
C ALA A 26 -19.26 27.05 -18.05
N PHE A 27 -18.54 28.18 -18.06
CA PHE A 27 -17.72 28.57 -19.20
C PHE A 27 -16.31 27.97 -19.13
N GLN A 28 -15.78 27.79 -17.91
CA GLN A 28 -14.50 27.16 -17.62
C GLN A 28 -14.70 25.99 -16.66
N PHE A 29 -13.78 25.01 -16.65
CA PHE A 29 -13.86 23.92 -15.68
C PHE A 29 -13.79 24.42 -14.22
N GLU A 30 -13.07 25.52 -13.95
CA GLU A 30 -13.01 26.14 -12.63
C GLU A 30 -14.37 26.66 -12.16
N ASP A 31 -15.24 27.09 -13.08
CA ASP A 31 -16.61 27.49 -12.75
C ASP A 31 -17.42 26.28 -12.27
N PHE A 32 -17.27 25.17 -12.99
CA PHE A 32 -17.93 23.91 -12.66
C PHE A 32 -17.40 23.32 -11.35
N LEU A 33 -16.08 23.36 -11.13
CA LEU A 33 -15.47 22.96 -9.87
C LEU A 33 -15.95 23.84 -8.70
N ALA A 34 -16.07 25.16 -8.90
CA ALA A 34 -16.56 26.07 -7.89
C ALA A 34 -17.98 25.72 -7.44
N VAL A 35 -18.92 25.53 -8.37
CA VAL A 35 -20.30 25.17 -8.00
C VAL A 35 -20.35 23.81 -7.32
N ASN A 36 -19.63 22.81 -7.81
CA ASN A 36 -19.56 21.49 -7.17
C ASN A 36 -18.97 21.56 -5.76
N THR A 37 -17.99 22.43 -5.53
CA THR A 37 -17.41 22.67 -4.20
C THR A 37 -18.43 23.31 -3.26
N LEU A 38 -19.18 24.31 -3.72
CA LEU A 38 -20.24 24.96 -2.94
C LEU A 38 -21.38 23.97 -2.60
N ILE A 39 -21.73 23.08 -3.54
CA ILE A 39 -22.68 21.97 -3.31
C ILE A 39 -22.13 21.03 -2.22
N ALA A 40 -20.86 20.63 -2.31
CA ALA A 40 -20.23 19.76 -1.31
C ALA A 40 -20.19 20.42 0.08
N CYS A 41 -20.03 21.74 0.14
CA CYS A 41 -20.15 22.58 1.34
C CYS A 41 -21.59 22.79 1.82
N GLN A 42 -22.59 22.14 1.21
CA GLN A 42 -24.01 22.22 1.55
C GLN A 42 -24.68 23.58 1.34
N ARG A 43 -24.06 24.51 0.60
CA ARG A 43 -24.66 25.82 0.28
C ARG A 43 -26.00 25.69 -0.44
N TYR A 44 -26.08 24.72 -1.36
CA TYR A 44 -27.28 24.42 -2.16
C TYR A 44 -27.96 23.11 -1.72
N GLY A 45 -27.74 22.74 -0.45
CA GLY A 45 -27.94 21.40 0.12
C GLY A 45 -29.21 21.20 0.97
N HIS A 46 -29.93 22.26 1.34
CA HIS A 46 -30.97 22.15 2.37
C HIS A 46 -32.31 21.62 1.82
N PRO A 47 -32.85 20.52 2.35
CA PRO A 47 -34.27 20.22 2.20
C PRO A 47 -35.07 21.16 3.10
N ASP A 48 -36.09 21.82 2.55
CA ASP A 48 -37.18 22.34 3.36
C ASP A 48 -37.90 21.13 4.01
N ASP A 49 -38.55 21.32 5.18
CA ASP A 49 -39.33 20.32 5.94
C ASP A 49 -40.48 19.62 5.14
N HIS A 50 -40.60 19.92 3.85
CA HIS A 50 -41.62 19.44 2.94
C HIS A 50 -41.10 18.49 1.85
N GLY A 51 -39.92 17.88 2.04
CA GLY A 51 -39.58 16.59 1.42
C GLY A 51 -39.55 16.52 -0.11
N ASP A 52 -39.27 17.60 -0.84
CA ASP A 52 -39.38 17.60 -2.31
C ASP A 52 -38.20 18.28 -3.04
N TYR A 53 -37.52 17.51 -3.90
CA TYR A 53 -36.72 17.79 -5.12
C TYR A 53 -35.96 19.14 -5.37
N ARG A 54 -35.76 20.04 -4.40
CA ARG A 54 -35.19 21.40 -4.64
C ARG A 54 -33.74 21.60 -4.16
N CYS A 55 -32.92 20.57 -4.26
CA CYS A 55 -31.54 20.54 -3.79
C CYS A 55 -30.61 20.12 -4.93
N TRP A 56 -29.47 20.81 -5.08
CA TRP A 56 -28.43 20.39 -6.04
C TRP A 56 -27.49 19.33 -5.46
N TYR A 57 -27.48 19.13 -4.15
CA TYR A 57 -26.72 18.05 -3.52
C TYR A 57 -27.50 16.73 -3.59
N SER A 58 -27.14 15.87 -4.54
CA SER A 58 -27.77 14.57 -4.73
C SER A 58 -26.73 13.45 -4.91
N PRO A 59 -25.96 13.10 -3.86
CA PRO A 59 -24.84 12.14 -3.97
C PRO A 59 -25.27 10.75 -4.45
N GLU A 60 -26.53 10.34 -4.25
CA GLU A 60 -27.01 9.03 -4.74
C GLU A 60 -27.21 8.97 -6.26
N LYS A 61 -27.32 10.14 -6.93
CA LYS A 61 -27.60 10.25 -8.37
C LYS A 61 -26.49 10.94 -9.13
N ASP A 62 -25.80 11.87 -8.49
CA ASP A 62 -24.69 12.62 -9.03
C ASP A 62 -23.37 11.99 -8.60
N THR A 63 -22.73 11.29 -9.54
CA THR A 63 -21.41 10.68 -9.31
C THR A 63 -20.38 11.73 -8.87
N GLY A 64 -20.51 12.97 -9.36
CA GLY A 64 -19.62 14.09 -9.03
C GLY A 64 -19.72 14.51 -7.57
N GLN A 65 -20.78 14.16 -6.84
CA GLN A 65 -21.03 14.54 -5.45
C GLN A 65 -20.98 13.38 -4.46
N GLU A 66 -20.76 12.15 -4.94
CA GLU A 66 -20.66 10.94 -4.10
C GLU A 66 -19.54 11.02 -3.06
N CYS A 67 -18.39 11.57 -3.43
CA CYS A 67 -17.24 11.72 -2.54
C CYS A 67 -16.89 13.19 -2.36
N ARG A 68 -17.43 13.81 -1.30
CA ARG A 68 -17.17 15.22 -0.97
C ARG A 68 -15.67 15.53 -0.87
N LEU A 69 -14.89 14.62 -0.31
CA LEU A 69 -13.45 14.79 -0.16
C LEU A 69 -12.72 14.87 -1.51
N ALA A 70 -13.14 14.10 -2.51
CA ALA A 70 -12.58 14.20 -3.86
C ALA A 70 -12.89 15.58 -4.47
N VAL A 71 -14.14 16.04 -4.35
CA VAL A 71 -14.59 17.36 -4.84
C VAL A 71 -13.80 18.50 -4.21
N LEU A 72 -13.67 18.49 -2.88
CA LEU A 72 -12.94 19.52 -2.15
C LEU A 72 -11.45 19.57 -2.51
N ASN A 73 -10.88 18.44 -2.97
CA ASN A 73 -9.51 18.36 -3.49
C ASN A 73 -9.42 18.59 -5.01
N GLY A 74 -10.48 19.10 -5.66
CA GLY A 74 -10.43 19.50 -7.07
C GLY A 74 -10.82 18.42 -8.08
N PHE A 75 -11.19 17.22 -7.64
CA PHE A 75 -11.55 16.11 -8.53
C PHE A 75 -13.07 15.95 -8.64
N ILE A 76 -13.60 16.10 -9.86
CA ILE A 76 -15.03 15.91 -10.14
C ILE A 76 -15.21 14.63 -10.95
N ALA A 77 -15.92 13.66 -10.38
CA ALA A 77 -16.29 12.45 -11.11
C ALA A 77 -17.40 12.72 -12.12
N VAL A 78 -17.28 12.10 -13.30
CA VAL A 78 -18.20 12.29 -14.42
C VAL A 78 -19.14 11.09 -14.54
N THR A 79 -18.57 9.90 -14.51
CA THR A 79 -19.31 8.64 -14.60
C THR A 79 -18.49 7.51 -13.98
N LYS A 80 -19.15 6.41 -13.66
CA LYS A 80 -18.54 5.21 -13.11
C LYS A 80 -19.28 3.95 -13.56
N GLY A 81 -18.57 2.83 -13.60
CA GLY A 81 -19.14 1.51 -13.90
C GLY A 81 -19.17 0.56 -12.71
N PHE A 82 -20.17 -0.33 -12.72
CA PHE A 82 -20.35 -1.45 -11.77
C PHE A 82 -20.51 -1.02 -10.31
N SER A 83 -21.51 -0.17 -10.05
CA SER A 83 -21.91 0.26 -8.69
C SER A 83 -22.84 -0.71 -7.96
N ASN A 84 -23.44 -1.69 -8.65
CA ASN A 84 -24.40 -2.63 -8.06
C ASN A 84 -23.82 -4.06 -8.00
N ALA A 85 -24.25 -4.78 -6.95
CA ALA A 85 -23.79 -6.08 -6.46
C ALA A 85 -23.09 -7.00 -7.47
N PRO A 86 -22.03 -7.73 -7.06
CA PRO A 86 -21.24 -8.55 -7.97
C PRO A 86 -22.18 -9.44 -8.78
N ILE A 87 -22.15 -9.25 -10.11
CA ILE A 87 -22.81 -10.14 -11.06
C ILE A 87 -22.44 -11.56 -10.62
N GLN A 88 -23.42 -12.44 -10.41
CA GLN A 88 -23.12 -13.84 -10.14
C GLN A 88 -22.14 -14.30 -11.22
N PRO A 89 -20.90 -14.67 -10.85
CA PRO A 89 -19.83 -14.83 -11.82
C PRO A 89 -20.19 -15.88 -12.86
N ILE A 90 -21.00 -16.87 -12.47
CA ILE A 90 -21.45 -17.97 -13.31
C ILE A 90 -22.98 -18.02 -13.26
N LYS A 91 -23.60 -18.02 -14.43
CA LYS A 91 -25.05 -18.24 -14.61
C LYS A 91 -25.28 -19.43 -15.54
N VAL A 92 -26.28 -20.24 -15.23
CA VAL A 92 -26.75 -21.32 -16.11
C VAL A 92 -27.98 -20.83 -16.85
N GLU A 93 -27.89 -20.75 -18.17
CA GLU A 93 -28.94 -20.30 -19.08
C GLU A 93 -29.28 -21.47 -20.01
N GLY A 94 -30.21 -22.32 -19.57
CA GLY A 94 -30.57 -23.55 -20.30
C GLY A 94 -29.41 -24.54 -20.37
N ASP A 95 -29.00 -24.90 -21.58
CA ASP A 95 -27.89 -25.82 -21.84
C ASP A 95 -26.52 -25.12 -21.85
N ILE A 96 -26.44 -23.82 -21.53
CA ILE A 96 -25.19 -23.05 -21.55
C ILE A 96 -24.87 -22.53 -20.15
N VAL A 97 -23.61 -22.67 -19.74
CA VAL A 97 -23.05 -22.00 -18.58
C VAL A 97 -22.26 -20.79 -19.06
N LYS A 98 -22.62 -19.61 -18.56
CA LYS A 98 -21.99 -18.34 -18.88
C LYS A 98 -21.24 -17.82 -17.66
N GLU A 99 -19.94 -17.65 -17.78
CA GLU A 99 -19.16 -16.89 -16.82
C GLU A 99 -19.01 -15.45 -17.29
N ARG A 100 -19.39 -14.47 -16.46
CA ARG A 100 -19.29 -13.04 -16.75
C ARG A 100 -18.52 -12.35 -15.64
N VAL A 101 -17.48 -11.60 -16.00
CA VAL A 101 -16.68 -10.83 -15.07
C VAL A 101 -16.64 -9.36 -15.50
N SER A 102 -16.68 -8.49 -14.50
CA SER A 102 -16.66 -7.04 -14.70
C SER A 102 -15.72 -6.35 -13.73
N ARG A 103 -15.03 -5.33 -14.23
CA ARG A 103 -14.14 -4.45 -13.49
C ARG A 103 -14.84 -3.14 -13.17
N CYS A 104 -14.56 -2.56 -12.01
CA CYS A 104 -14.98 -1.19 -11.72
C CYS A 104 -14.16 -0.22 -12.56
N TYR A 105 -14.80 0.87 -13.00
CA TYR A 105 -14.09 2.00 -13.58
C TYR A 105 -14.64 3.33 -13.06
N LEU A 106 -13.81 4.36 -13.09
CA LEU A 106 -14.16 5.73 -12.75
C LEU A 106 -13.62 6.67 -13.83
N VAL A 107 -14.48 7.56 -14.32
CA VAL A 107 -14.08 8.70 -15.13
C VAL A 107 -14.20 9.96 -14.29
N GLY A 108 -13.16 10.79 -14.27
CA GLY A 108 -13.21 12.06 -13.56
C GLY A 108 -12.29 13.11 -14.13
N ARG A 109 -12.36 14.32 -13.57
CA ARG A 109 -11.72 15.52 -14.10
C ARG A 109 -11.05 16.32 -13.02
N ILE A 110 -9.93 16.94 -13.37
CA ILE A 110 -9.21 17.90 -12.55
C ILE A 110 -8.68 19.01 -13.46
N SER A 111 -8.62 20.25 -12.95
CA SER A 111 -8.15 21.39 -13.74
C SER A 111 -6.71 21.20 -14.19
N LYS A 112 -6.36 21.65 -15.41
CA LYS A 112 -4.97 21.74 -15.87
C LYS A 112 -4.15 22.75 -15.06
N ASN A 113 -4.82 23.71 -14.43
CA ASN A 113 -4.20 24.70 -13.55
C ASN A 113 -3.90 24.12 -12.15
N ASP A 114 -4.40 22.93 -11.84
CA ASP A 114 -4.12 22.27 -10.57
C ASP A 114 -2.77 21.54 -10.61
N THR A 115 -1.88 21.92 -9.70
CA THR A 115 -0.54 21.31 -9.55
C THR A 115 -0.59 19.82 -9.16
N LEU A 116 -1.72 19.33 -8.64
CA LEU A 116 -1.92 17.95 -8.25
C LEU A 116 -2.35 17.05 -9.42
N ALA A 117 -2.81 17.61 -10.54
CA ALA A 117 -3.36 16.83 -11.65
C ALA A 117 -2.39 15.76 -12.18
N LEU A 118 -1.21 16.17 -12.65
CA LEU A 118 -0.23 15.22 -13.18
C LEU A 118 0.34 14.31 -12.09
N ARG A 119 0.52 14.84 -10.88
CA ARG A 119 1.01 14.07 -9.72
C ARG A 119 0.03 12.96 -9.31
N LEU A 120 -1.28 13.21 -9.39
CA LEU A 120 -2.32 12.20 -9.16
C LEU A 120 -2.24 11.11 -10.22
N ALA A 121 -2.06 11.47 -11.50
CA ALA A 121 -1.93 10.49 -12.56
C ALA A 121 -0.71 9.60 -12.36
N GLU A 122 0.44 10.17 -12.01
CA GLU A 122 1.66 9.42 -11.67
C GLU A 122 1.43 8.50 -10.48
N GLU A 123 0.89 9.03 -9.37
CA GLU A 123 0.62 8.27 -8.15
C GLU A 123 -0.26 7.04 -8.42
N LEU A 124 -1.36 7.21 -9.15
CA LEU A 124 -2.29 6.13 -9.44
C LEU A 124 -1.69 5.13 -10.45
N LYS A 125 -0.84 5.59 -11.39
CA LYS A 125 -0.13 4.71 -12.33
C LYS A 125 0.88 3.81 -11.64
N GLU A 126 1.50 4.28 -10.56
CA GLU A 126 2.41 3.44 -9.75
C GLU A 126 1.69 2.30 -9.02
N ARG A 127 0.37 2.38 -8.85
CA ARG A 127 -0.45 1.32 -8.22
C ARG A 127 -0.78 0.20 -9.22
N VAL A 128 0.26 -0.33 -9.86
CA VAL A 128 0.21 -1.26 -10.99
C VAL A 128 -0.52 -2.57 -10.71
N ALA A 129 -0.60 -3.02 -9.45
CA ALA A 129 -1.40 -4.19 -9.05
C ALA A 129 -2.90 -3.94 -9.13
N ARG A 130 -3.30 -2.67 -8.95
CA ARG A 130 -4.68 -2.30 -8.74
C ARG A 130 -5.29 -1.61 -9.93
N PHE A 131 -4.54 -0.72 -10.59
CA PHE A 131 -5.11 0.16 -11.60
C PHE A 131 -4.47 0.03 -12.96
N GLN A 132 -5.31 0.24 -13.95
CA GLN A 132 -4.94 0.82 -15.21
C GLN A 132 -5.51 2.24 -15.26
N VAL A 133 -4.63 3.22 -15.32
CA VAL A 133 -5.00 4.64 -15.36
C VAL A 133 -4.72 5.12 -16.76
N LEU A 134 -5.61 5.89 -17.37
CA LEU A 134 -5.42 6.59 -18.63
C LEU A 134 -5.72 8.07 -18.40
N LEU A 135 -4.85 8.94 -18.92
CA LEU A 135 -5.00 10.38 -18.79
C LEU A 135 -5.16 10.98 -20.19
N TYR A 136 -6.24 11.72 -20.42
CA TYR A 136 -6.52 12.35 -21.69
C TYR A 136 -6.52 13.87 -21.58
N ASP A 137 -6.01 14.52 -22.63
CA ASP A 137 -6.27 15.92 -22.89
C ASP A 137 -7.50 16.06 -23.81
N PRO A 138 -8.63 16.57 -23.32
CA PRO A 138 -9.88 16.64 -24.07
C PRO A 138 -9.84 17.65 -25.22
N GLU A 139 -8.87 18.58 -25.25
CA GLU A 139 -8.68 19.57 -26.33
C GLU A 139 -8.38 18.91 -27.68
N LEU A 140 -7.78 17.71 -27.67
CA LEU A 140 -7.56 16.93 -28.89
C LEU A 140 -8.88 16.34 -29.40
N GLU A 141 -9.07 16.37 -30.72
CA GLU A 141 -10.22 15.74 -31.39
C GLU A 141 -10.31 14.26 -31.03
N ILE A 142 -11.54 13.74 -30.88
CA ILE A 142 -11.82 12.40 -30.35
C ILE A 142 -11.06 11.30 -31.12
N GLY A 143 -10.95 11.40 -32.45
CA GLY A 143 -10.20 10.45 -33.28
C GLY A 143 -8.67 10.52 -33.14
N ASN A 144 -8.16 11.60 -32.52
CA ASN A 144 -6.74 11.85 -32.27
C ASN A 144 -6.37 11.83 -30.78
N ARG A 145 -7.33 11.53 -29.90
CA ARG A 145 -7.09 11.44 -28.45
C ARG A 145 -6.17 10.26 -28.15
N LYS A 146 -4.94 10.59 -27.79
CA LYS A 146 -3.97 9.62 -27.26
C LYS A 146 -3.82 9.84 -25.76
N PRO A 147 -3.77 8.76 -24.97
CA PRO A 147 -3.47 8.87 -23.55
C PRO A 147 -2.06 9.44 -23.33
N ILE A 148 -1.86 10.08 -22.18
CA ILE A 148 -0.63 10.81 -21.81
C ILE A 148 0.04 10.14 -20.60
N PRO A 149 1.34 9.76 -20.69
CA PRO A 149 2.09 9.45 -21.92
C PRO A 149 1.42 8.34 -22.75
N PRO A 150 1.84 8.15 -24.02
CA PRO A 150 1.30 7.11 -24.88
C PRO A 150 1.51 5.71 -24.28
N TYR A 151 0.49 4.88 -24.40
CA TYR A 151 0.48 3.49 -23.91
C TYR A 151 0.90 2.56 -25.04
N THR A 152 1.52 1.45 -24.68
CA THR A 152 1.83 0.36 -25.59
C THR A 152 0.55 -0.35 -26.04
N ALA A 153 0.63 -1.06 -27.18
CA ALA A 153 -0.51 -1.85 -27.68
C ALA A 153 -0.94 -2.93 -26.68
N ASP A 154 0.03 -3.54 -25.98
CA ASP A 154 -0.23 -4.57 -24.97
C ASP A 154 -0.94 -4.01 -23.73
N GLU A 155 -0.57 -2.81 -23.29
CA GLU A 155 -1.28 -2.14 -22.20
C GLU A 155 -2.73 -1.83 -22.59
N LEU A 156 -2.96 -1.32 -23.81
CA LEU A 156 -4.31 -1.03 -24.27
C LEU A 156 -5.17 -2.29 -24.47
N ALA A 157 -4.57 -3.44 -24.79
CA ALA A 157 -5.28 -4.71 -24.95
C ALA A 157 -5.93 -5.24 -23.65
N ASP A 158 -5.40 -4.89 -22.47
CA ASP A 158 -5.98 -5.27 -21.17
C ASP A 158 -7.03 -4.26 -20.64
N THR A 159 -7.51 -3.31 -21.46
CA THR A 159 -8.49 -2.28 -21.05
C THR A 159 -9.96 -2.73 -21.08
N TRP A 160 -10.22 -4.04 -21.13
CA TRP A 160 -11.59 -4.56 -21.08
C TRP A 160 -12.24 -4.22 -19.73
N ILE A 161 -13.55 -3.97 -19.78
CA ILE A 161 -14.36 -3.63 -18.60
C ILE A 161 -15.24 -4.80 -18.23
N THR A 162 -15.96 -5.35 -19.20
CA THR A 162 -16.76 -6.57 -19.03
C THR A 162 -16.44 -7.56 -20.11
N ARG A 163 -16.30 -8.82 -19.71
CA ARG A 163 -16.12 -9.93 -20.63
C ARG A 163 -16.86 -11.16 -20.12
N PHE A 164 -17.20 -12.05 -21.03
CA PHE A 164 -17.83 -13.32 -20.71
C PHE A 164 -17.20 -14.46 -21.49
N ARG A 165 -17.43 -15.68 -21.01
CA ARG A 165 -17.15 -16.92 -21.74
C ARG A 165 -18.27 -17.91 -21.48
N THR A 166 -18.50 -18.81 -22.41
CA THR A 166 -19.61 -19.75 -22.35
C THR A 166 -19.13 -21.16 -22.68
N ALA A 167 -19.67 -22.14 -21.98
CA ALA A 167 -19.51 -23.55 -22.30
C ALA A 167 -20.86 -24.27 -22.21
N PRO A 168 -21.09 -25.35 -22.96
CA PRO A 168 -22.23 -26.23 -22.72
C PRO A 168 -22.24 -26.72 -21.26
N THR A 169 -23.40 -26.86 -20.65
CA THR A 169 -23.55 -27.32 -19.25
C THR A 169 -22.95 -28.70 -19.03
N LYS A 170 -22.99 -29.56 -20.06
CA LYS A 170 -22.36 -30.89 -20.04
C LYS A 170 -20.83 -30.83 -19.99
N ASP A 171 -20.24 -29.72 -20.41
CA ASP A 171 -18.79 -29.48 -20.50
C ASP A 171 -18.36 -28.35 -19.56
N PHE A 172 -19.02 -28.18 -18.40
CA PHE A 172 -18.72 -27.11 -17.44
C PHE A 172 -17.23 -27.03 -17.05
N GLU A 173 -16.54 -28.17 -16.95
CA GLU A 173 -15.10 -28.22 -16.65
C GLU A 173 -14.26 -27.51 -17.72
N GLN A 174 -14.72 -27.48 -18.98
CA GLN A 174 -14.06 -26.78 -20.08
C GLN A 174 -14.33 -25.27 -20.08
N LEU A 175 -15.22 -24.76 -19.23
CA LEU A 175 -15.49 -23.31 -19.15
C LEU A 175 -14.21 -22.52 -18.89
N SER A 176 -13.32 -23.05 -18.05
CA SER A 176 -12.04 -22.42 -17.72
C SER A 176 -11.06 -22.28 -18.90
N SER A 177 -11.18 -23.14 -19.92
CA SER A 177 -10.32 -23.14 -21.11
C SER A 177 -10.93 -22.39 -22.31
N GLN A 178 -12.19 -21.97 -22.22
CA GLN A 178 -12.82 -21.16 -23.28
C GLN A 178 -12.25 -19.74 -23.32
N PRO A 179 -12.06 -19.16 -24.52
CA PRO A 179 -11.59 -17.79 -24.67
C PRO A 179 -12.63 -16.79 -24.14
N TRP A 180 -12.15 -15.63 -23.70
CA TRP A 180 -13.02 -14.54 -23.29
C TRP A 180 -13.51 -13.75 -24.50
N THR A 181 -14.77 -13.34 -24.48
CA THR A 181 -15.38 -12.36 -25.38
C THR A 181 -15.61 -11.06 -24.62
N VAL A 182 -15.09 -9.94 -25.12
CA VAL A 182 -15.28 -8.61 -24.53
C VAL A 182 -16.68 -8.11 -24.87
N GLU A 183 -17.43 -7.70 -23.84
CA GLU A 183 -18.79 -7.13 -23.95
C GLU A 183 -18.74 -5.60 -23.86
N CYS A 184 -17.85 -5.07 -23.02
CA CYS A 184 -17.64 -3.63 -22.84
C CYS A 184 -16.14 -3.35 -22.71
N SER A 185 -15.69 -2.38 -23.48
CA SER A 185 -14.30 -1.98 -23.71
C SER A 185 -14.07 -0.52 -23.33
N LEU A 186 -12.82 -0.07 -23.44
CA LEU A 186 -12.47 1.33 -23.29
C LEU A 186 -13.18 2.24 -24.32
N ASP A 187 -13.36 1.77 -25.55
CA ASP A 187 -14.00 2.56 -26.61
C ASP A 187 -15.47 2.86 -26.27
N ASP A 188 -16.15 1.93 -25.59
CA ASP A 188 -17.51 2.15 -25.09
C ASP A 188 -17.53 3.25 -24.02
N ILE A 189 -16.58 3.23 -23.08
CA ILE A 189 -16.44 4.31 -22.07
C ILE A 189 -16.18 5.65 -22.76
N LEU A 190 -15.27 5.69 -23.73
CA LEU A 190 -14.94 6.92 -24.45
C LEU A 190 -16.13 7.48 -25.22
N SER A 191 -16.96 6.62 -25.81
CA SER A 191 -18.22 6.98 -26.48
C SER A 191 -19.24 7.55 -25.50
N ASP A 192 -19.41 6.92 -24.33
CA ASP A 192 -20.29 7.41 -23.26
C ASP A 192 -19.84 8.79 -22.77
N VAL A 193 -18.54 8.96 -22.55
CA VAL A 193 -17.96 10.24 -22.11
C VAL A 193 -18.09 11.32 -23.19
N ALA A 194 -17.93 10.98 -24.47
CA ALA A 194 -18.18 11.89 -25.58
C ALA A 194 -19.64 12.35 -25.61
N SER A 195 -20.58 11.45 -25.37
CA SER A 195 -22.02 11.76 -25.28
C SER A 195 -22.30 12.67 -24.09
N ILE A 196 -21.78 12.36 -22.90
CA ILE A 196 -21.89 13.19 -21.71
C ILE A 196 -21.31 14.59 -21.95
N ASN A 197 -20.19 14.68 -22.65
CA ASN A 197 -19.59 15.96 -23.04
C ASN A 197 -20.47 16.76 -23.99
N PHE A 198 -21.01 16.11 -25.02
CA PHE A 198 -21.85 16.76 -26.01
C PHE A 198 -23.15 17.30 -25.39
N PHE A 199 -23.79 16.49 -24.55
CA PHE A 199 -24.98 16.92 -23.83
C PHE A 199 -24.57 17.84 -22.67
N GLY A 200 -24.06 17.35 -21.55
CA GLY A 200 -23.94 18.13 -20.31
C GLY A 200 -22.86 19.22 -20.24
N TYR A 201 -21.85 19.22 -21.13
CA TYR A 201 -20.65 20.07 -21.00
C TYR A 201 -20.22 20.79 -22.28
N GLY A 202 -21.05 20.78 -23.33
CA GLY A 202 -20.64 21.19 -24.67
C GLY A 202 -20.17 22.64 -24.79
N SER A 203 -20.62 23.52 -23.89
CA SER A 203 -20.25 24.93 -23.80
C SER A 203 -19.01 25.21 -22.95
N MET A 204 -18.57 24.25 -22.13
CA MET A 204 -17.48 24.43 -21.17
C MET A 204 -16.11 24.29 -21.84
N ALA A 205 -15.18 25.19 -21.51
CA ALA A 205 -13.80 25.08 -21.95
C ALA A 205 -13.15 23.77 -21.49
N LYS A 206 -12.29 23.21 -22.35
CA LYS A 206 -11.63 21.92 -22.15
C LYS A 206 -10.32 22.03 -21.36
N ASN A 207 -10.26 22.94 -20.41
CA ASN A 207 -9.07 23.27 -19.62
C ASN A 207 -8.87 22.34 -18.40
N TYR A 208 -9.20 21.06 -18.57
CA TYR A 208 -9.07 20.01 -17.55
C TYR A 208 -8.40 18.77 -18.14
N TYR A 209 -7.84 17.93 -17.29
CA TYR A 209 -7.47 16.57 -17.66
C TYR A 209 -8.61 15.60 -17.35
N GLU A 210 -8.79 14.60 -18.22
CA GLU A 210 -9.79 13.55 -18.04
C GLU A 210 -9.09 12.23 -17.67
N PHE A 211 -9.45 11.70 -16.51
CA PHE A 211 -8.93 10.47 -15.93
C PHE A 211 -9.88 9.33 -16.25
N ILE A 212 -9.36 8.21 -16.72
CA ILE A 212 -10.08 6.93 -16.77
C ILE A 212 -9.28 5.95 -15.91
N ILE A 213 -9.87 5.51 -14.81
CA ILE A 213 -9.25 4.60 -13.84
C ILE A 213 -10.04 3.29 -13.90
N ILE A 214 -9.37 2.20 -14.23
CA ILE A 214 -9.95 0.85 -14.32
C ILE A 214 -9.31 -0.02 -13.24
N ASP A 215 -10.11 -0.63 -12.37
CA ASP A 215 -9.59 -1.62 -11.39
C ASP A 215 -9.25 -2.92 -12.13
N ARG A 216 -8.03 -3.43 -11.97
CA ARG A 216 -7.58 -4.67 -12.61
C ARG A 216 -8.32 -5.89 -12.08
N THR A 217 -8.80 -5.84 -10.83
CA THR A 217 -9.44 -6.98 -10.16
C THR A 217 -10.95 -6.98 -10.42
N PRO A 218 -11.48 -7.98 -11.14
CA PRO A 218 -12.92 -8.07 -11.38
C PRO A 218 -13.70 -8.40 -10.10
N GLY A 219 -14.94 -7.93 -10.03
CA GLY A 219 -15.89 -8.26 -8.95
C GLY A 219 -15.62 -7.58 -7.60
N ARG A 220 -14.76 -6.56 -7.56
CA ARG A 220 -14.59 -5.71 -6.37
C ARG A 220 -15.78 -4.78 -6.19
N THR A 221 -16.04 -4.40 -4.94
CA THR A 221 -16.96 -3.31 -4.62
C THR A 221 -16.34 -1.99 -5.08
N PHE A 222 -17.15 -1.13 -5.69
CA PHE A 222 -16.70 0.19 -6.11
C PHE A 222 -16.22 1.03 -4.93
N ASN A 223 -14.96 1.45 -4.95
CA ASN A 223 -14.34 2.36 -3.97
C ASN A 223 -13.31 3.31 -4.63
N LEU A 224 -13.37 3.46 -5.96
CA LEU A 224 -12.38 4.24 -6.71
C LEU A 224 -12.38 5.72 -6.32
N LEU A 225 -13.55 6.28 -5.97
CA LEU A 225 -13.65 7.67 -5.54
C LEU A 225 -12.92 7.93 -4.22
N ASP A 226 -13.11 7.05 -3.23
CA ASP A 226 -12.42 7.16 -1.93
C ASP A 226 -10.91 7.04 -2.09
N ILE A 227 -10.46 6.21 -3.03
CA ILE A 227 -9.04 6.04 -3.32
C ILE A 227 -8.46 7.28 -3.98
N VAL A 228 -9.17 7.90 -4.91
CA VAL A 228 -8.75 9.17 -5.52
C VAL A 228 -8.67 10.25 -4.46
N ALA A 229 -9.66 10.34 -3.57
CA ALA A 229 -9.65 11.27 -2.44
C ALA A 229 -8.44 11.03 -1.51
N ASP A 230 -8.18 9.78 -1.14
CA ASP A 230 -7.02 9.41 -0.31
C ASP A 230 -5.69 9.74 -0.99
N ALA A 231 -5.55 9.45 -2.29
CA ALA A 231 -4.35 9.77 -3.05
C ALA A 231 -4.09 11.28 -3.11
N LEU A 232 -5.14 12.09 -3.34
CA LEU A 232 -5.04 13.55 -3.33
C LEU A 232 -4.64 14.09 -1.95
N GLN A 233 -5.22 13.55 -0.87
CA GLN A 233 -4.81 13.90 0.49
C GLN A 233 -3.34 13.58 0.73
N LYS A 234 -2.88 12.37 0.36
CA LYS A 234 -1.47 11.97 0.47
C LYS A 234 -0.54 12.94 -0.26
N LEU A 235 -0.88 13.29 -1.50
CA LEU A 235 -0.09 14.21 -2.33
C LEU A 235 -0.04 15.62 -1.74
N ASN A 236 -1.08 16.01 -1.00
CA ASN A 236 -1.18 17.26 -0.26
C ASN A 236 -0.67 17.17 1.19
N LYS A 237 0.05 16.09 1.55
CA LYS A 237 0.65 15.85 2.88
C LYS A 237 -0.38 15.59 4.00
N ASP A 238 -1.46 14.91 3.66
CA ASP A 238 -2.52 14.46 4.57
C ASP A 238 -3.10 15.58 5.47
N PRO A 239 -3.59 16.69 4.89
CA PRO A 239 -4.22 17.75 5.69
C PRO A 239 -5.52 17.23 6.31
N PRO A 240 -5.88 17.68 7.52
CA PRO A 240 -7.14 17.30 8.15
C PRO A 240 -8.34 17.79 7.32
N TYR A 241 -9.49 17.13 7.51
CA TYR A 241 -10.71 17.49 6.79
C TYR A 241 -11.07 18.95 7.01
N SER A 242 -10.92 19.46 8.25
CA SER A 242 -11.24 20.85 8.56
C SER A 242 -10.36 21.85 7.82
N GLU A 243 -9.11 21.51 7.53
CA GLU A 243 -8.21 22.38 6.77
C GLU A 243 -8.60 22.41 5.29
N ILE A 244 -8.88 21.24 4.70
CA ILE A 244 -9.38 21.14 3.32
C ILE A 244 -10.68 21.96 3.16
N PHE A 245 -11.63 21.76 4.07
CA PHE A 245 -12.90 22.47 4.05
C PHE A 245 -12.70 23.99 4.26
N ARG A 246 -11.81 24.39 5.16
CA ARG A 246 -11.46 25.80 5.38
C ARG A 246 -10.88 26.44 4.13
N GLN A 247 -9.95 25.77 3.45
CA GLN A 247 -9.35 26.26 2.20
C GLN A 247 -10.43 26.44 1.12
N ALA A 248 -11.32 25.45 0.96
CA ALA A 248 -12.45 25.54 0.03
C ALA A 248 -13.39 26.71 0.37
N THR A 249 -13.75 26.85 1.65
CA THR A 249 -14.59 27.96 2.16
C THR A 249 -13.95 29.30 1.89
N GLN A 250 -12.66 29.46 2.19
CA GLN A 250 -11.93 30.71 1.95
C GLN A 250 -11.80 31.05 0.46
N LYS A 251 -11.71 30.03 -0.40
CA LYS A 251 -11.56 30.20 -1.84
C LYS A 251 -12.88 30.57 -2.53
N TYR A 252 -13.98 29.94 -2.14
CA TYR A 252 -15.24 30.01 -2.89
C TYR A 252 -16.38 30.75 -2.17
N LEU A 253 -16.35 30.94 -0.85
CA LEU A 253 -17.44 31.65 -0.16
C LEU A 253 -17.18 33.17 -0.04
N PRO A 254 -18.24 34.01 -0.09
CA PRO A 254 -18.15 35.45 0.22
C PRO A 254 -17.57 35.71 1.60
N VAL A 255 -16.84 36.83 1.76
CA VAL A 255 -16.07 37.11 3.00
C VAL A 255 -16.96 37.19 4.24
N ASP A 256 -18.13 37.77 4.08
CA ASP A 256 -19.16 38.01 5.11
C ASP A 256 -19.85 36.74 5.61
N GLU A 257 -19.84 35.65 4.83
CA GLU A 257 -20.49 34.38 5.17
C GLU A 257 -19.50 33.31 5.67
N ARG A 258 -18.19 33.51 5.47
CA ARG A 258 -17.16 32.51 5.81
C ARG A 258 -17.19 32.13 7.29
N ASP A 259 -17.38 33.09 8.17
CA ASP A 259 -17.31 32.87 9.61
C ASP A 259 -18.45 31.95 10.10
N ASP A 260 -19.61 32.00 9.46
CA ASP A 260 -20.75 31.14 9.79
C ASP A 260 -20.46 29.69 9.40
N PHE A 261 -19.95 29.47 8.18
CA PHE A 261 -19.57 28.13 7.70
C PHE A 261 -18.40 27.54 8.50
N LEU A 262 -17.41 28.35 8.86
CA LEU A 262 -16.28 27.90 9.68
C LEU A 262 -16.70 27.61 11.13
N ARG A 263 -17.65 28.35 11.70
CA ARG A 263 -18.22 28.06 13.02
C ARG A 263 -18.98 26.72 13.02
N ALA A 264 -19.82 26.48 12.01
CA ALA A 264 -20.55 25.22 11.88
C ALA A 264 -19.59 24.00 11.78
N LEU A 265 -18.44 24.16 11.13
CA LEU A 265 -17.41 23.11 11.04
C LEU A 265 -16.80 22.76 12.40
N VAL A 266 -16.58 23.75 13.27
CA VAL A 266 -16.02 23.55 14.62
C VAL A 266 -17.00 22.78 15.51
N GLU A 267 -18.29 23.03 15.38
CA GLU A 267 -19.35 22.34 16.14
C GLU A 267 -19.47 20.85 15.78
N VAL A 268 -19.20 20.50 14.52
CA VAL A 268 -19.27 19.11 14.03
C VAL A 268 -18.01 18.29 14.37
N ASN A 269 -16.89 18.95 14.66
CA ASN A 269 -15.58 18.34 14.96
C ASN A 269 -15.25 17.10 14.07
N PRO A 270 -15.17 17.28 12.74
CA PRO A 270 -14.97 16.18 11.80
C PRO A 270 -13.61 15.48 11.94
N ASP A 271 -12.66 16.10 12.64
CA ASP A 271 -11.30 15.59 12.86
C ASP A 271 -11.15 14.81 14.18
N SER A 272 -12.23 14.35 14.80
CA SER A 272 -12.17 13.59 16.07
C SER A 272 -11.43 12.25 15.98
N VAL A 273 -10.93 11.88 14.79
CA VAL A 273 -10.09 10.71 14.57
C VAL A 273 -8.66 11.00 15.06
N PRO A 274 -8.03 10.09 15.83
CA PRO A 274 -6.68 10.29 16.33
C PRO A 274 -5.69 10.61 15.19
N ARG A 275 -4.89 11.66 15.39
CA ARG A 275 -3.82 12.06 14.47
C ARG A 275 -2.82 10.93 14.28
N LEU A 276 -2.29 10.83 13.06
CA LEU A 276 -1.16 9.96 12.70
C LEU A 276 0.01 10.24 13.66
N PRO A 277 0.45 9.29 14.53
CA PRO A 277 1.77 9.39 15.11
C PRO A 277 2.80 9.48 13.99
N PHE A 278 3.61 10.55 14.01
CA PHE A 278 4.66 10.81 13.03
C PHE A 278 5.63 9.62 12.90
N PRO A 279 6.14 9.31 11.68
CA PRO A 279 6.73 8.02 11.32
C PRO A 279 8.21 7.84 11.71
N ASN A 280 8.78 8.70 12.54
CA ASN A 280 10.22 8.70 12.83
C ASN A 280 10.72 7.48 13.62
N GLN A 281 9.86 6.51 13.94
CA GLN A 281 10.17 5.40 14.85
C GLN A 281 10.85 4.19 14.18
N TYR A 282 10.83 4.08 12.84
CA TYR A 282 11.31 2.89 12.12
C TYR A 282 12.67 3.08 11.42
N VAL A 283 13.36 4.20 11.67
CA VAL A 283 14.66 4.51 11.07
C VAL A 283 15.70 3.45 11.46
N SER A 284 16.14 2.68 10.46
CA SER A 284 17.37 1.88 10.32
C SER A 284 17.93 1.01 11.47
N ASN A 285 17.25 0.85 12.60
CA ASN A 285 17.77 0.04 13.72
C ASN A 285 16.72 -0.66 14.60
N ARG A 286 15.42 -0.39 14.40
CA ARG A 286 14.37 -1.08 15.15
C ARG A 286 14.30 -2.54 14.70
N VAL A 287 14.36 -3.44 15.67
CA VAL A 287 14.11 -4.86 15.46
C VAL A 287 12.63 -5.09 15.75
N ARG A 288 11.94 -5.82 14.87
CA ARG A 288 10.55 -6.24 15.09
C ARG A 288 10.43 -6.97 16.43
N CYS A 289 9.29 -6.90 17.08
CA CYS A 289 9.12 -7.51 18.40
C CYS A 289 7.71 -8.03 18.68
N TRP A 290 6.93 -8.38 17.66
CA TRP A 290 5.62 -9.00 17.85
C TRP A 290 5.71 -10.45 18.37
N ASN A 291 4.71 -10.88 19.15
CA ASN A 291 4.65 -12.21 19.74
C ASN A 291 3.91 -13.18 18.82
N ALA A 292 4.57 -14.20 18.28
CA ALA A 292 3.95 -15.07 17.28
C ALA A 292 2.73 -15.86 17.79
N VAL A 293 2.73 -16.27 19.06
CA VAL A 293 1.61 -17.01 19.66
C VAL A 293 0.35 -16.13 19.73
N LYS A 294 0.49 -14.88 20.20
CA LYS A 294 -0.61 -13.91 20.25
C LYS A 294 -1.07 -13.49 18.85
N SER A 295 -0.13 -13.43 17.91
CA SER A 295 -0.31 -13.00 16.54
C SER A 295 -0.86 -14.07 15.59
N PHE A 296 -0.85 -15.35 15.99
CA PHE A 296 -1.20 -16.47 15.13
C PHE A 296 -2.60 -16.36 14.54
N GLN A 297 -3.58 -15.89 15.32
CA GLN A 297 -4.95 -15.68 14.82
C GLN A 297 -5.02 -14.63 13.71
N THR A 298 -4.27 -13.53 13.83
CA THR A 298 -4.18 -12.48 12.81
C THR A 298 -3.59 -13.03 11.52
N ILE A 299 -2.52 -13.83 11.64
CA ILE A 299 -1.87 -14.48 10.50
C ILE A 299 -2.82 -15.46 9.80
N LEU A 300 -3.53 -16.29 10.56
CA LEU A 300 -4.52 -17.22 10.01
C LEU A 300 -5.68 -16.51 9.33
N LYS A 301 -6.18 -15.41 9.91
CA LYS A 301 -7.24 -14.58 9.31
C LYS A 301 -6.77 -14.01 7.96
N SER A 302 -5.56 -13.45 7.93
CA SER A 302 -4.93 -12.96 6.70
C SER A 302 -4.75 -14.07 5.66
N ALA A 303 -4.29 -15.25 6.05
CA ALA A 303 -4.06 -16.37 5.13
C ALA A 303 -5.35 -16.85 4.43
N LYS A 304 -6.50 -16.72 5.10
CA LYS A 304 -7.82 -17.12 4.58
C LYS A 304 -8.49 -16.05 3.72
N GLN A 305 -7.95 -14.84 3.69
CA GLN A 305 -8.51 -13.75 2.90
C GLN A 305 -7.85 -13.75 1.52
N ASP A 306 -8.61 -14.14 0.49
CA ASP A 306 -8.21 -14.00 -0.91
C ASP A 306 -8.33 -12.56 -1.44
N ARG A 307 -8.73 -11.61 -0.57
CA ARG A 307 -8.93 -10.20 -0.91
C ARG A 307 -8.07 -9.33 0.01
N PRO A 308 -7.50 -8.21 -0.49
CA PRO A 308 -6.77 -7.27 0.35
C PRO A 308 -7.68 -6.78 1.47
N LEU A 309 -7.17 -6.77 2.70
CA LEU A 309 -7.85 -6.21 3.86
C LEU A 309 -8.22 -4.75 3.52
N ILE A 310 -9.47 -4.34 3.78
CA ILE A 310 -9.81 -2.92 3.78
C ILE A 310 -9.05 -2.34 4.96
N LEU A 311 -7.93 -1.68 4.67
CA LEU A 311 -7.13 -1.00 5.68
C LEU A 311 -7.67 0.41 5.88
N SER A 312 -7.55 0.88 7.11
CA SER A 312 -7.71 2.30 7.42
C SER A 312 -6.60 3.12 6.72
N PRO A 313 -6.83 4.41 6.46
CA PRO A 313 -5.79 5.30 5.95
C PRO A 313 -4.53 5.29 6.82
N PHE A 314 -4.68 5.18 8.14
CA PHE A 314 -3.57 5.07 9.09
C PHE A 314 -2.65 3.87 8.78
N GLU A 315 -3.25 2.69 8.65
CA GLU A 315 -2.54 1.45 8.34
C GLU A 315 -1.85 1.52 6.97
N SER A 316 -2.52 2.12 5.98
CA SER A 316 -1.97 2.33 4.63
C SER A 316 -0.76 3.29 4.64
N ARG A 317 -0.82 4.39 5.39
CA ARG A 317 0.30 5.34 5.56
C ARG A 317 1.46 4.71 6.32
N PHE A 318 1.18 3.92 7.36
CA PHE A 318 2.21 3.17 8.08
C PHE A 318 3.01 2.26 7.15
N ILE A 319 2.32 1.43 6.35
CA ILE A 319 2.97 0.54 5.39
C ILE A 319 3.75 1.34 4.34
N SER A 320 3.16 2.42 3.81
CA SER A 320 3.84 3.30 2.84
C SER A 320 5.16 3.85 3.38
N ASN A 321 5.17 4.34 4.62
CA ASN A 321 6.37 4.91 5.25
C ASN A 321 7.47 3.86 5.42
N VAL A 322 7.12 2.66 5.89
CA VAL A 322 8.08 1.56 6.00
C VAL A 322 8.65 1.21 4.64
N VAL A 323 7.79 1.05 3.62
CA VAL A 323 8.22 0.68 2.27
C VAL A 323 9.12 1.77 1.66
N THR A 324 8.83 3.05 1.87
CA THR A 324 9.72 4.15 1.44
C THR A 324 11.08 4.08 2.12
N ASP A 325 11.15 3.77 3.42
CA ASP A 325 12.43 3.57 4.12
C ASP A 325 13.22 2.40 3.53
N LEU A 326 12.58 1.24 3.33
CA LEU A 326 13.21 0.07 2.72
C LEU A 326 13.72 0.34 1.30
N GLU A 327 12.94 1.04 0.48
CA GLU A 327 13.32 1.42 -0.88
C GLU A 327 14.51 2.38 -0.88
N SER A 328 14.51 3.39 0.01
CA SER A 328 15.61 4.36 0.12
C SER A 328 16.95 3.74 0.54
N HIS A 329 16.92 2.59 1.21
CA HIS A 329 18.10 1.81 1.61
C HIS A 329 18.45 0.68 0.61
N GLY A 330 17.73 0.56 -0.51
CA GLY A 330 17.97 -0.48 -1.52
C GLY A 330 17.64 -1.90 -1.05
N VAL A 331 16.79 -2.05 -0.03
CA VAL A 331 16.30 -3.35 0.46
C VAL A 331 15.27 -3.93 -0.51
N ILE A 332 14.50 -3.05 -1.14
CA ILE A 332 13.46 -3.36 -2.11
C ILE A 332 13.52 -2.40 -3.29
N THR A 333 13.00 -2.82 -4.43
CA THR A 333 12.88 -2.00 -5.64
C THR A 333 11.44 -2.01 -6.13
N ARG A 334 10.89 -0.84 -6.45
CA ARG A 334 9.54 -0.72 -7.04
C ARG A 334 9.50 -1.24 -8.47
N ILE A 335 8.40 -1.91 -8.81
CA ILE A 335 8.15 -2.46 -10.15
C ILE A 335 7.15 -1.55 -10.89
N SER A 336 7.47 -1.21 -12.14
CA SER A 336 6.67 -0.33 -12.99
C SER A 336 5.61 -1.07 -13.83
N GLU A 337 5.73 -2.40 -13.93
CA GLU A 337 4.82 -3.25 -14.68
C GLU A 337 4.08 -4.21 -13.75
N TYR A 338 2.91 -4.65 -14.17
CA TYR A 338 2.12 -5.58 -13.37
C TYR A 338 2.76 -6.97 -13.38
N GLU A 339 3.20 -7.42 -12.21
CA GLU A 339 3.62 -8.79 -11.94
C GLU A 339 2.75 -9.36 -10.82
N ARG A 340 2.42 -10.65 -10.85
CA ARG A 340 1.57 -11.23 -9.79
C ARG A 340 2.33 -11.24 -8.46
N PRO A 341 1.84 -10.57 -7.40
CA PRO A 341 2.51 -10.54 -6.10
C PRO A 341 2.39 -11.89 -5.38
N TYR A 342 3.39 -12.22 -4.55
CA TYR A 342 3.40 -13.45 -3.75
C TYR A 342 2.73 -13.27 -2.39
N THR A 343 2.72 -12.04 -1.88
CA THR A 343 2.23 -11.72 -0.54
C THR A 343 1.77 -10.28 -0.43
N LEU A 344 1.03 -10.01 0.64
CA LEU A 344 0.57 -8.70 1.08
C LEU A 344 1.08 -8.49 2.51
N PRO A 345 1.63 -7.30 2.85
CA PRO A 345 2.01 -6.99 4.22
C PRO A 345 0.78 -6.92 5.11
N ILE A 346 0.90 -7.44 6.33
CA ILE A 346 -0.08 -7.29 7.40
C ILE A 346 0.52 -6.58 8.59
N ILE A 347 -0.31 -5.81 9.28
CA ILE A 347 0.09 -5.09 10.49
C ILE A 347 -0.12 -5.98 11.70
N MET A 348 0.89 -5.98 12.57
CA MET A 348 0.99 -6.80 13.76
C MET A 348 1.29 -5.89 14.95
N SER A 349 0.60 -6.05 16.06
CA SER A 349 0.96 -5.30 17.26
C SER A 349 2.26 -5.85 17.88
N GLY A 350 3.28 -5.00 17.98
CA GLY A 350 4.53 -5.30 18.66
C GLY A 350 4.36 -5.42 20.17
N THR A 351 5.29 -6.13 20.83
CA THR A 351 5.28 -6.25 22.30
C THR A 351 5.80 -4.99 23.00
N ASP A 352 6.46 -4.11 22.26
CA ASP A 352 6.94 -2.79 22.72
C ASP A 352 5.86 -1.69 22.63
N GLY A 353 4.65 -2.02 22.17
CA GLY A 353 3.55 -1.08 22.00
C GLY A 353 3.52 -0.39 20.64
N TYR A 354 4.45 -0.70 19.73
CA TYR A 354 4.47 -0.18 18.36
C TYR A 354 4.04 -1.23 17.34
N ASP A 355 3.50 -0.81 16.20
CA ASP A 355 3.08 -1.72 15.14
C ASP A 355 4.27 -2.35 14.40
N ASP A 356 4.05 -3.48 13.75
CA ASP A 356 5.04 -4.21 12.97
C ASP A 356 4.44 -4.69 11.66
N ILE A 357 5.29 -4.85 10.63
CA ILE A 357 4.87 -5.46 9.36
C ILE A 357 5.31 -6.92 9.30
N TYR A 358 4.39 -7.78 8.90
CA TYR A 358 4.63 -9.19 8.59
C TYR A 358 4.22 -9.50 7.15
N PHE A 359 5.04 -10.29 6.46
CA PHE A 359 4.78 -10.76 5.10
C PHE A 359 4.39 -12.23 5.12
N ASN A 360 3.14 -12.52 4.79
CA ASN A 360 2.62 -13.89 4.83
C ASN A 360 2.86 -14.60 3.49
N TYR A 361 4.00 -15.28 3.36
CA TYR A 361 4.30 -16.09 2.17
C TYR A 361 3.54 -17.41 2.21
N LYS A 362 2.70 -17.66 1.18
CA LYS A 362 2.05 -18.97 1.01
C LYS A 362 3.12 -20.01 0.62
N PHE A 363 3.15 -21.16 1.31
CA PHE A 363 4.01 -22.29 0.95
C PHE A 363 3.67 -22.77 -0.46
N THR A 364 4.61 -22.65 -1.39
CA THR A 364 4.54 -23.35 -2.67
C THR A 364 5.49 -24.54 -2.63
N SER A 365 5.01 -25.69 -3.11
CA SER A 365 5.72 -26.98 -3.08
C SER A 365 7.05 -27.03 -3.85
N SER A 366 7.36 -25.98 -4.62
CA SER A 366 8.64 -25.78 -5.31
C SER A 366 9.73 -25.20 -4.40
N VAL A 367 9.37 -24.36 -3.43
CA VAL A 367 10.30 -23.76 -2.46
C VAL A 367 10.70 -24.77 -1.38
N GLU A 368 9.77 -25.64 -0.98
CA GLU A 368 9.97 -26.68 0.04
C GLU A 368 11.06 -27.68 -0.34
N ARG A 369 11.07 -28.16 -1.60
CA ARG A 369 11.99 -29.24 -2.03
C ARG A 369 13.46 -28.85 -2.04
N ASN A 370 13.79 -27.57 -2.21
CA ASN A 370 15.18 -27.12 -2.32
C ASN A 370 15.82 -26.73 -0.97
N ILE A 371 15.03 -26.49 0.08
CA ILE A 371 15.52 -25.92 1.35
C ILE A 371 15.28 -26.86 2.55
N SER A 372 14.46 -27.91 2.42
CA SER A 372 14.22 -28.91 3.48
C SER A 372 15.50 -29.61 3.97
N ASN A 373 16.61 -29.53 3.23
CA ASN A 373 17.90 -30.09 3.61
C ASN A 373 18.80 -29.10 4.41
N LEU A 374 18.36 -27.85 4.62
CA LEU A 374 19.11 -26.83 5.35
C LEU A 374 18.59 -26.68 6.78
N ASN A 375 19.02 -27.56 7.67
CA ASN A 375 18.88 -27.36 9.11
C ASN A 375 20.27 -27.16 9.73
N PRO A 376 20.89 -25.97 9.54
CA PRO A 376 22.24 -25.74 10.02
C PRO A 376 22.27 -25.85 11.55
N PRO A 377 23.31 -26.47 12.13
CA PRO A 377 23.43 -26.54 13.58
C PRO A 377 23.48 -25.12 14.14
N ARG A 378 22.50 -24.80 15.00
CA ARG A 378 22.51 -23.55 15.76
C ARG A 378 23.39 -23.76 16.97
N ARG A 379 24.56 -23.10 17.00
CA ARG A 379 25.43 -23.16 18.18
C ARG A 379 24.72 -22.51 19.36
N ASN A 380 24.85 -23.10 20.54
CA ASN A 380 24.34 -22.50 21.76
C ASN A 380 25.36 -21.44 22.25
N LEU A 381 24.98 -20.17 22.29
CA LEU A 381 25.85 -19.07 22.72
C LEU A 381 26.43 -19.30 24.12
N LEU A 382 25.63 -19.87 25.03
CA LEU A 382 26.05 -20.18 26.40
C LEU A 382 27.11 -21.29 26.42
N GLU A 383 26.91 -22.35 25.64
CA GLU A 383 27.87 -23.46 25.53
C GLU A 383 29.18 -23.00 24.87
N PHE A 384 29.08 -22.17 23.84
CA PHE A 384 30.23 -21.53 23.20
C PHE A 384 31.04 -20.72 24.22
N SER A 385 30.39 -19.83 25.00
CA SER A 385 31.09 -19.03 26.02
C SER A 385 31.69 -19.88 27.15
N LYS A 386 30.99 -20.95 27.57
CA LYS A 386 31.51 -21.91 28.56
C LYS A 386 32.76 -22.61 28.06
N ALA A 387 32.74 -23.11 26.83
CA ALA A 387 33.89 -23.78 26.21
C ALA A 387 35.08 -22.83 26.10
N TYR A 388 34.86 -21.61 25.61
CA TYR A 388 35.90 -20.59 25.48
C TYR A 388 36.51 -20.21 26.85
N LYS A 389 35.68 -20.04 27.90
CA LYS A 389 36.16 -19.72 29.26
C LYS A 389 36.99 -20.83 29.89
N ARG A 390 36.65 -22.09 29.60
CA ARG A 390 37.40 -23.25 30.08
C ARG A 390 38.81 -23.26 29.52
N ASP A 391 38.94 -22.94 28.24
CA ASP A 391 40.22 -22.97 27.54
C ASP A 391 41.03 -21.67 27.82
N HIS A 392 40.35 -20.56 28.15
CA HIS A 392 40.94 -19.28 28.52
C HIS A 392 40.34 -18.71 29.81
N PRO A 393 40.87 -19.05 31.00
CA PRO A 393 40.28 -18.67 32.30
C PRO A 393 40.16 -17.16 32.54
N ASN A 394 41.01 -16.35 31.90
CA ASN A 394 40.99 -14.88 32.02
C ASN A 394 40.11 -14.20 30.96
N ALA A 395 39.37 -14.98 30.16
CA ALA A 395 38.62 -14.45 29.05
C ALA A 395 37.56 -13.42 29.48
N VAL A 396 37.38 -12.43 28.61
CA VAL A 396 36.33 -11.40 28.69
C VAL A 396 35.36 -11.58 27.53
N PHE A 397 34.09 -11.23 27.78
CA PHE A 397 32.98 -11.48 26.87
C PHE A 397 32.17 -10.20 26.67
N ALA A 398 31.68 -10.00 25.46
CA ALA A 398 30.67 -9.01 25.16
C ALA A 398 29.56 -9.61 24.32
N LYS A 399 28.33 -9.21 24.64
CA LYS A 399 27.15 -9.44 23.81
C LYS A 399 26.96 -8.25 22.89
N GLY A 400 26.97 -8.51 21.60
CA GLY A 400 26.65 -7.55 20.55
C GLY A 400 25.52 -8.05 19.67
N ARG A 401 25.32 -7.36 18.55
CA ARG A 401 24.40 -7.78 17.48
C ARG A 401 24.96 -7.45 16.11
N ILE A 402 24.53 -8.16 15.09
CA ILE A 402 24.62 -7.69 13.72
C ILE A 402 23.50 -6.69 13.47
N ASN A 403 23.79 -5.57 12.79
CA ASN A 403 22.77 -4.62 12.41
C ASN A 403 22.08 -5.12 11.14
N VAL A 404 20.75 -5.00 11.13
CA VAL A 404 19.87 -5.50 10.08
C VAL A 404 18.92 -4.40 9.66
N HIS A 405 18.46 -4.44 8.41
CA HIS A 405 17.36 -3.56 7.99
C HIS A 405 16.04 -4.06 8.57
N TYR A 406 15.08 -3.16 8.71
CA TYR A 406 13.73 -3.53 9.12
C TYR A 406 13.17 -4.58 8.13
N CYS A 407 12.61 -5.69 8.63
CA CYS A 407 12.08 -6.82 7.85
C CYS A 407 13.07 -7.67 7.02
N ALA A 408 14.39 -7.43 7.04
CA ALA A 408 15.32 -8.13 6.15
C ALA A 408 16.63 -8.57 6.79
N TRP A 409 17.10 -9.77 6.37
CA TRP A 409 18.45 -10.24 6.65
C TRP A 409 19.46 -9.41 5.83
N PRO A 410 20.68 -9.16 6.34
CA PRO A 410 21.72 -8.43 5.61
C PRO A 410 22.39 -9.34 4.58
N LEU A 411 21.58 -9.91 3.69
CA LEU A 411 21.99 -10.89 2.69
C LEU A 411 21.30 -10.58 1.36
N PRO A 412 22.05 -10.48 0.25
CA PRO A 412 21.44 -10.32 -1.07
C PRO A 412 20.46 -11.45 -1.38
N MET A 413 19.42 -11.14 -2.16
CA MET A 413 18.44 -12.14 -2.55
C MET A 413 19.11 -13.27 -3.35
N PRO A 414 18.98 -14.55 -2.93
CA PRO A 414 19.48 -15.67 -3.70
C PRO A 414 18.81 -15.76 -5.08
N ALA A 415 19.56 -16.21 -6.09
CA ALA A 415 19.08 -16.26 -7.48
C ALA A 415 17.75 -17.01 -7.67
N HIS A 416 17.53 -18.07 -6.88
CA HIS A 416 16.30 -18.88 -6.92
C HIS A 416 15.07 -18.21 -6.28
N PHE A 417 15.22 -17.02 -5.68
CA PHE A 417 14.15 -16.22 -5.11
C PHE A 417 14.01 -14.83 -5.75
N GLN A 418 14.66 -14.57 -6.89
CA GLN A 418 14.65 -13.24 -7.54
C GLN A 418 13.26 -12.75 -7.97
N SER A 419 12.27 -13.64 -8.06
CA SER A 419 10.88 -13.32 -8.36
C SER A 419 10.02 -13.06 -7.12
N LEU A 420 10.60 -12.86 -5.93
CA LEU A 420 9.82 -12.64 -4.72
C LEU A 420 9.33 -11.18 -4.65
N HIS A 421 8.05 -10.99 -4.98
CA HIS A 421 7.39 -9.69 -4.98
C HIS A 421 6.28 -9.61 -3.94
N PHE A 422 6.01 -8.41 -3.44
CA PHE A 422 4.84 -8.13 -2.62
C PHE A 422 4.09 -6.92 -3.15
N GLU A 423 2.79 -6.90 -2.90
CA GLU A 423 1.92 -5.76 -3.19
C GLU A 423 1.63 -5.01 -1.89
N THR A 424 1.67 -3.68 -1.94
CA THR A 424 1.17 -2.82 -0.86
C THR A 424 -0.36 -2.70 -0.95
N PRO A 425 -1.06 -2.38 0.14
CA PRO A 425 -2.52 -2.22 0.14
C PRO A 425 -3.06 -1.17 -0.87
N GLU A 426 -2.22 -0.18 -1.21
CA GLU A 426 -2.54 0.83 -2.21
C GLU A 426 -2.51 0.27 -3.64
N GLY A 427 -1.78 -0.83 -3.88
CA GLY A 427 -1.62 -1.47 -5.17
C GLY A 427 -0.24 -1.31 -5.81
N ARG A 428 0.77 -0.76 -5.11
CA ARG A 428 2.16 -0.72 -5.61
C ARG A 428 2.84 -2.06 -5.41
N ILE A 429 3.69 -2.47 -6.34
CA ILE A 429 4.44 -3.73 -6.28
C ILE A 429 5.92 -3.45 -6.05
N TYR A 430 6.52 -4.25 -5.16
CA TYR A 430 7.94 -4.18 -4.84
C TYR A 430 8.59 -5.55 -4.93
N ARG A 431 9.81 -5.57 -5.46
CA ARG A 431 10.72 -6.72 -5.46
C ARG A 431 11.68 -6.60 -4.29
N TRP A 432 11.97 -7.71 -3.63
CA TRP A 432 13.02 -7.79 -2.62
C TRP A 432 14.41 -7.93 -3.27
N GLU A 433 15.35 -7.06 -2.88
CA GLU A 433 16.77 -7.14 -3.28
C GLU A 433 17.63 -7.87 -2.23
N VAL A 434 17.10 -7.98 -1.00
CA VAL A 434 17.70 -8.72 0.11
C VAL A 434 16.72 -9.75 0.67
N LEU A 435 17.24 -10.78 1.33
CA LEU A 435 16.45 -11.88 1.87
C LEU A 435 15.50 -11.40 2.99
N PRO A 436 14.17 -11.46 2.82
CA PRO A 436 13.23 -11.02 3.86
C PRO A 436 13.17 -12.00 5.03
N PHE A 437 12.88 -11.48 6.23
CA PHE A 437 12.80 -12.27 7.45
C PHE A 437 11.70 -13.32 7.43
N ASP A 438 10.51 -12.97 6.92
CA ASP A 438 9.32 -13.82 7.01
C ASP A 438 9.26 -14.92 5.96
N LEU A 439 10.20 -14.92 4.99
CA LEU A 439 10.29 -16.00 4.03
C LEU A 439 10.61 -17.30 4.78
N PRO A 440 9.83 -18.38 4.58
CA PRO A 440 10.09 -19.65 5.21
C PRO A 440 11.54 -20.08 5.02
N LEU A 441 12.16 -20.55 6.11
CA LEU A 441 13.55 -21.04 6.14
C LEU A 441 14.64 -19.99 5.83
N ALA A 442 14.29 -18.70 5.66
CA ALA A 442 15.27 -17.62 5.49
C ALA A 442 16.27 -17.55 6.65
N SER A 443 15.80 -17.77 7.89
CA SER A 443 16.69 -17.82 9.07
C SER A 443 17.70 -18.98 8.98
N CYS A 444 17.31 -20.12 8.41
CA CYS A 444 18.21 -21.26 8.24
C CYS A 444 19.25 -20.96 7.16
N TYR A 445 18.83 -20.35 6.05
CA TYR A 445 19.76 -19.92 5.01
C TYR A 445 20.78 -18.90 5.55
N TRP A 446 20.30 -17.88 6.26
CA TRP A 446 21.13 -16.91 6.97
C TRP A 446 22.13 -17.58 7.93
N GLN A 447 21.64 -18.46 8.82
CA GLN A 447 22.48 -19.11 9.80
C GLN A 447 23.56 -20.01 9.16
N SER A 448 23.26 -20.63 8.02
CA SER A 448 24.24 -21.42 7.26
C SER A 448 25.42 -20.55 6.78
N ILE A 449 25.12 -19.37 6.23
CA ILE A 449 26.16 -18.42 5.80
C ILE A 449 26.97 -17.92 6.99
N VAL A 450 26.30 -17.56 8.09
CA VAL A 450 26.95 -17.12 9.33
C VAL A 450 27.85 -18.19 9.92
N ASN A 451 27.41 -19.45 9.93
CA ASN A 451 28.22 -20.56 10.42
C ASN A 451 29.53 -20.65 9.63
N ARG A 452 29.42 -20.65 8.30
CA ARG A 452 30.58 -20.77 7.41
C ARG A 452 31.53 -19.58 7.49
N GLU A 453 31.01 -18.36 7.59
CA GLU A 453 31.83 -17.14 7.50
C GLU A 453 32.32 -16.63 8.86
N ILE A 454 31.58 -16.86 9.95
CA ILE A 454 31.94 -16.38 11.29
C ILE A 454 32.22 -17.57 12.21
N ASN A 455 31.21 -18.39 12.51
CA ASN A 455 31.31 -19.33 13.63
C ASN A 455 32.40 -20.40 13.42
N ASP A 456 32.61 -20.85 12.19
CA ASP A 456 33.61 -21.88 11.86
C ASP A 456 35.02 -21.29 11.66
N LYS A 457 35.14 -19.98 11.38
CA LYS A 457 36.41 -19.31 11.08
C LYS A 457 36.98 -18.52 12.25
N LEU A 458 36.13 -17.99 13.12
CA LEU A 458 36.52 -17.14 14.24
C LEU A 458 36.26 -17.87 15.56
N PRO A 459 37.29 -18.47 16.20
CA PRO A 459 37.09 -19.23 17.44
C PRO A 459 36.64 -18.36 18.62
N PHE A 460 36.82 -17.04 18.52
CA PHE A 460 36.46 -16.06 19.53
C PHE A 460 35.10 -15.38 19.27
N ALA A 461 34.38 -15.72 18.19
CA ALA A 461 33.09 -15.11 17.88
C ALA A 461 32.03 -16.16 17.57
N CYS A 462 30.82 -15.95 18.07
CA CYS A 462 29.67 -16.78 17.73
C CYS A 462 28.43 -15.91 17.50
N LEU A 463 27.84 -16.04 16.31
CA LEU A 463 26.64 -15.35 15.87
C LEU A 463 25.50 -16.37 15.66
N VAL A 464 24.37 -16.11 16.31
CA VAL A 464 23.13 -16.91 16.22
C VAL A 464 21.97 -15.98 15.94
N ASP A 465 21.25 -16.22 14.85
CA ASP A 465 20.26 -15.29 14.30
C ASP A 465 20.87 -13.88 14.16
N THR A 466 20.48 -12.90 14.99
CA THR A 466 21.09 -11.55 15.00
C THR A 466 22.03 -11.29 16.18
N THR A 467 22.11 -12.22 17.14
CA THR A 467 22.87 -12.05 18.38
C THR A 467 24.30 -12.51 18.21
N LEU A 468 25.23 -11.65 18.61
CA LEU A 468 26.67 -11.91 18.55
C LEU A 468 27.23 -12.03 19.96
N VAL A 469 28.09 -13.01 20.20
CA VAL A 469 29.01 -13.03 21.34
C VAL A 469 30.42 -12.92 20.80
N VAL A 470 31.18 -11.97 21.35
CA VAL A 470 32.62 -11.82 21.10
C VAL A 470 33.38 -12.08 22.38
N CYS A 471 34.42 -12.88 22.26
CA CYS A 471 35.32 -13.26 23.34
C CYS A 471 36.72 -12.69 23.06
N ALA A 472 37.49 -12.51 24.12
CA ALA A 472 38.94 -12.31 24.03
C ALA A 472 39.60 -12.98 25.23
N GLU A 473 40.85 -13.44 25.09
CA GLU A 473 41.58 -14.11 26.17
C GLU A 473 41.83 -13.17 27.37
N ASN A 474 41.98 -11.88 27.05
CA ASN A 474 42.16 -10.77 27.97
C ASN A 474 41.82 -9.45 27.24
N ARG A 475 41.90 -8.32 27.95
CA ARG A 475 41.60 -7.01 27.33
C ARG A 475 42.60 -6.59 26.24
N GLU A 476 43.81 -7.13 26.24
CA GLU A 476 44.86 -6.76 25.28
C GLU A 476 44.63 -7.37 23.88
N THR A 477 44.08 -8.59 23.83
CA THR A 477 43.77 -9.32 22.59
C THR A 477 42.46 -8.87 21.92
N LEU A 478 41.69 -8.03 22.61
CA LEU A 478 40.36 -7.59 22.22
C LEU A 478 40.36 -6.78 20.92
N GLY A 479 41.36 -5.88 20.75
CA GLY A 479 41.51 -5.08 19.54
C GLY A 479 41.75 -5.92 18.28
N THR A 480 42.56 -6.98 18.39
CA THR A 480 42.85 -7.90 17.28
C THR A 480 41.60 -8.68 16.87
N ASN A 481 40.83 -9.18 17.84
CA ASN A 481 39.59 -9.92 17.60
C ASN A 481 38.52 -9.05 16.92
N LEU A 482 38.33 -7.82 17.41
CA LEU A 482 37.38 -6.88 16.80
C LEU A 482 37.79 -6.47 15.39
N LYS A 483 39.10 -6.30 15.14
CA LYS A 483 39.61 -6.02 13.79
C LYS A 483 39.31 -7.16 12.83
N ALA A 484 39.61 -8.41 13.21
CA ALA A 484 39.32 -9.58 12.39
C ALA A 484 37.81 -9.72 12.09
N LEU A 485 36.95 -9.48 13.08
CA LEU A 485 35.50 -9.45 12.86
C LEU A 485 35.06 -8.30 11.94
N SER A 486 35.63 -7.11 12.11
CA SER A 486 35.37 -5.95 11.26
C SER A 486 35.78 -6.19 9.81
N ASP A 487 36.87 -6.91 9.56
CA ASP A 487 37.34 -7.24 8.22
C ASP A 487 36.36 -8.18 7.49
N ILE A 488 35.77 -9.15 8.21
CA ILE A 488 34.64 -9.95 7.67
C ILE A 488 33.44 -9.06 7.41
N GLY A 489 33.11 -8.16 8.34
CA GLY A 489 32.03 -7.17 8.16
C GLY A 489 32.19 -6.37 6.88
N LYS A 490 33.37 -5.80 6.63
CA LYS A 490 33.67 -5.03 5.41
C LYS A 490 33.52 -5.88 4.15
N LYS A 491 34.00 -7.13 4.16
CA LYS A 491 33.89 -8.05 3.01
C LYS A 491 32.44 -8.28 2.59
N PHE A 492 31.54 -8.43 3.55
CA PHE A 492 30.12 -8.74 3.30
C PHE A 492 29.19 -7.53 3.44
N LYS A 493 29.74 -6.32 3.65
CA LYS A 493 29.00 -5.10 3.99
C LYS A 493 28.09 -5.25 5.23
N TRP A 494 28.50 -6.08 6.18
CA TRP A 494 27.84 -6.21 7.47
C TRP A 494 28.38 -5.20 8.47
N SER A 495 27.50 -4.68 9.31
CA SER A 495 27.88 -3.85 10.45
C SER A 495 27.45 -4.51 11.75
N PHE A 496 28.26 -4.33 12.79
CA PHE A 496 28.04 -4.94 14.10
C PHE A 496 27.95 -3.84 15.16
N SER A 497 27.02 -3.98 16.08
CA SER A 497 26.95 -3.18 17.31
C SER A 497 27.56 -3.99 18.45
N ILE A 498 28.77 -3.64 18.86
CA ILE A 498 29.52 -4.30 19.93
C ILE A 498 29.96 -3.22 20.92
N PRO A 499 29.91 -3.48 22.24
CA PRO A 499 30.40 -2.52 23.22
C PRO A 499 31.87 -2.14 22.99
N ASP A 500 32.19 -0.87 23.22
CA ASP A 500 33.56 -0.36 23.11
C ASP A 500 34.54 -1.15 23.99
N PRO A 501 35.78 -1.43 23.55
CA PRO A 501 36.80 -2.14 24.33
C PRO A 501 37.08 -1.56 25.72
N SER A 502 36.96 -0.23 25.86
CA SER A 502 37.16 0.49 27.11
C SER A 502 35.94 0.43 28.03
N SER A 503 34.80 -0.06 27.54
CA SER A 503 33.56 -0.12 28.30
C SER A 503 33.61 -1.15 29.44
N ALA A 504 32.90 -0.84 30.52
CA ALA A 504 32.59 -1.78 31.60
C ALA A 504 31.63 -2.92 31.15
N SER A 505 31.02 -2.82 29.97
CA SER A 505 30.11 -3.84 29.41
C SER A 505 30.80 -5.15 29.02
N TRP A 506 32.14 -5.19 28.99
CA TRP A 506 32.90 -6.44 28.82
C TRP A 506 33.00 -7.18 30.15
N ALA A 507 32.29 -8.30 30.26
CA ALA A 507 32.19 -9.08 31.48
C ALA A 507 33.23 -10.21 31.51
N THR A 508 33.81 -10.48 32.68
CA THR A 508 34.64 -11.67 32.92
C THR A 508 33.80 -12.92 33.16
N ASP A 509 32.56 -12.73 33.64
CA ASP A 509 31.53 -13.77 33.78
C ASP A 509 30.46 -13.59 32.70
N PHE A 510 30.44 -14.52 31.73
CA PHE A 510 29.48 -14.50 30.62
C PHE A 510 28.02 -14.66 31.06
N ARG A 511 27.74 -15.13 32.29
CA ARG A 511 26.37 -15.23 32.81
C ARG A 511 25.70 -13.87 32.94
N GLN A 512 26.49 -12.81 33.15
CA GLN A 512 26.01 -11.44 33.27
C GLN A 512 25.49 -10.87 31.93
N LEU A 513 25.81 -11.52 30.80
CA LEU A 513 25.41 -11.05 29.47
C LEU A 513 23.98 -11.45 29.08
N GLY A 514 23.28 -12.26 29.87
CA GLY A 514 21.93 -12.71 29.54
C GLY A 514 21.86 -13.44 28.20
N LEU A 515 22.74 -14.42 27.98
CA LEU A 515 22.85 -15.17 26.72
C LEU A 515 21.65 -16.09 26.42
N GLY A 516 20.78 -16.33 27.40
CA GLY A 516 19.53 -17.06 27.20
C GLY A 516 18.43 -16.25 26.50
N ALA A 517 18.52 -14.92 26.53
CA ALA A 517 17.65 -14.03 25.78
C ALA A 517 18.38 -13.61 24.50
N LEU A 518 18.09 -14.24 23.37
CA LEU A 518 18.62 -13.79 22.08
C LEU A 518 18.02 -12.40 21.77
N TRP A 519 18.79 -11.54 21.10
CA TRP A 519 18.19 -10.51 20.25
C TRP A 519 17.44 -11.27 19.16
N GLU A 520 16.16 -11.51 19.41
CA GLU A 520 15.29 -12.17 18.45
C GLU A 520 15.10 -11.20 17.28
N GLY A 521 15.90 -11.37 16.23
CA GLY A 521 15.43 -11.00 14.90
C GLY A 521 14.22 -11.89 14.65
N VAL A 522 13.03 -11.29 14.58
CA VAL A 522 11.77 -12.05 14.54
C VAL A 522 11.83 -13.15 13.48
N ARG A 523 11.69 -14.40 13.93
CA ARG A 523 11.58 -15.58 13.07
C ARG A 523 10.20 -15.57 12.37
N PRO A 524 10.07 -16.18 11.17
CA PRO A 524 8.76 -16.43 10.59
C PRO A 524 7.84 -17.12 11.61
N ALA A 525 6.58 -16.67 11.75
CA ALA A 525 5.64 -17.27 12.70
C ALA A 525 5.49 -18.78 12.52
N LEU A 526 5.56 -19.24 11.28
CA LEU A 526 5.43 -20.65 10.92
C LEU A 526 6.63 -21.50 11.37
N ALA A 527 7.83 -20.93 11.45
CA ALA A 527 8.99 -21.63 12.01
C ALA A 527 8.82 -21.87 13.52
N GLN A 528 8.17 -20.95 14.24
CA GLN A 528 7.90 -21.10 15.67
C GLN A 528 6.76 -22.09 15.96
N ALA A 529 5.78 -22.23 15.07
CA ALA A 529 4.74 -23.25 15.19
C ALA A 529 5.31 -24.67 15.04
N ILE A 530 6.24 -24.87 14.10
CA ILE A 530 6.91 -26.16 13.88
C ILE A 530 7.84 -26.52 15.05
N ASP A 531 8.58 -25.55 15.60
CA ASP A 531 9.40 -25.77 16.82
C ASP A 531 8.52 -26.04 18.07
N GLY A 532 7.28 -25.53 18.10
CA GLY A 532 6.32 -25.72 19.19
C GLY A 532 5.66 -27.11 19.21
N ASP A 533 5.44 -27.71 18.04
CA ASP A 533 4.87 -29.07 17.90
C ASP A 533 5.89 -30.19 18.20
N ALA A 534 7.17 -29.85 18.46
CA ALA A 534 8.12 -30.77 19.09
C ALA A 534 7.90 -30.94 20.61
N ILE A 535 6.90 -30.23 21.17
CA ILE A 535 6.40 -30.44 22.53
C ILE A 535 4.87 -30.63 22.46
N LYS A 536 4.44 -31.76 21.85
CA LYS A 536 3.22 -32.48 22.25
C LYS A 536 3.20 -33.90 21.73
#